data_AF-A0A958T094-F1
#
_entry.id   AF-A0A958T094-F1
#
_cell.length_a   1.000
_cell.length_b   1.000
_cell.length_c   1.000
_cell.angle_alpha   90.00
_cell.angle_beta   90.00
_cell.angle_gamma   90.00
#
_symmetry.space_group_name_H-M   'P 1'
#
loop_
_entity.id
_entity.type
_entity.pdbx_description
1 polymer ?
#
loop_
_entity_poly.entity_id
_entity_poly.type
_entity_poly.pdbx_seq_one_letter_code
_entity_poly.pdbx_strand_id
1 'polypeptide(L)'
;MIFTKYRNLIRWLIVIASFIIISLILWNTYIFFQYFKEEQRAKMDVWATAHTDIYTNPLDDNINPVTSKVFFESKIDNQMIVLNELDQITAFNNIDSTLLENHIQVEKLV
;
A
#
# COMPACT_ATOMS: atom_id res chain seq x y z
N MET A 1 -6.49 -13.12 52.75
CA MET A 1 -7.94 -13.33 52.47
C MET A 1 -8.59 -12.18 51.68
N ILE A 2 -7.88 -11.50 50.76
CA ILE A 2 -8.46 -10.41 49.94
C ILE A 2 -8.88 -10.94 48.55
N PHE A 3 -8.07 -11.82 47.97
CA PHE A 3 -8.30 -12.41 46.64
C PHE A 3 -9.56 -13.30 46.55
N THR A 4 -9.98 -13.92 47.66
CA THR A 4 -11.16 -14.79 47.69
C THR A 4 -12.48 -14.02 47.71
N LYS A 5 -12.50 -12.80 48.26
CA LYS A 5 -13.72 -11.97 48.39
C LYS A 5 -14.11 -11.24 47.10
N TYR A 6 -13.12 -10.90 46.25
CA TYR A 6 -13.32 -10.13 45.01
C TYR A 6 -13.00 -10.91 43.72
N ARG A 7 -13.09 -12.25 43.78
CA ARG A 7 -12.69 -13.15 42.69
C ARG A 7 -13.36 -12.81 41.35
N ASN A 8 -14.63 -12.41 41.36
CA ASN A 8 -15.36 -12.03 40.14
C ASN A 8 -14.90 -10.68 39.56
N LEU A 9 -14.56 -9.71 40.41
CA LEU A 9 -14.02 -8.41 39.97
C LEU A 9 -12.65 -8.57 39.33
N ILE A 10 -11.77 -9.36 39.95
CA ILE A 10 -10.43 -9.64 39.42
C ILE A 10 -10.52 -10.37 38.07
N ARG A 11 -11.47 -11.32 37.92
CA ARG A 11 -11.70 -12.02 36.66
C ARG A 11 -12.13 -11.07 35.54
N TRP A 12 -13.05 -10.14 35.81
CA TRP A 12 -13.45 -9.12 34.83
C TRP A 12 -12.34 -8.11 34.52
N LEU A 13 -11.55 -7.72 35.53
CA LEU A 13 -10.41 -6.81 35.35
C LEU A 13 -9.40 -7.39 34.35
N ILE A 14 -9.07 -8.68 34.46
CA ILE A 14 -8.12 -9.36 33.55
C ILE A 14 -8.67 -9.39 32.11
N VAL A 15 -9.97 -9.65 31.94
CA VAL A 15 -10.62 -9.67 30.62
C VAL A 15 -10.56 -8.29 29.98
N ILE A 16 -10.89 -7.23 30.73
CA ILE A 16 -10.84 -5.85 30.25
C ILE A 16 -9.41 -5.44 29.93
N ALA A 17 -8.45 -5.77 30.80
CA ALA A 17 -7.03 -5.47 30.58
C ALA A 17 -6.51 -6.16 29.32
N SER A 18 -6.88 -7.42 29.08
CA SER A 18 -6.53 -8.16 27.87
C SER A 18 -7.12 -7.50 26.62
N PHE A 19 -8.37 -7.07 26.67
CA PHE A 19 -9.02 -6.37 25.56
C PHE A 19 -8.32 -5.04 25.24
N ILE A 20 -7.94 -4.26 26.26
CA ILE A 20 -7.20 -3.00 26.09
C ILE A 20 -5.85 -3.25 25.43
N ILE A 21 -5.11 -4.28 25.86
CA ILE A 21 -3.81 -4.63 25.27
C ILE A 21 -3.97 -4.98 23.80
N ILE A 22 -4.97 -5.80 23.46
CA ILE A 22 -5.25 -6.17 22.06
C ILE A 22 -5.60 -4.91 21.25
N SER A 23 -6.47 -4.04 21.77
CA SER A 23 -6.85 -2.80 21.09
C SER A 23 -5.67 -1.86 20.88
N LEU A 24 -4.74 -1.76 21.84
CA LEU A 24 -3.51 -0.98 21.71
C LEU A 24 -2.60 -1.54 20.62
N ILE A 25 -2.45 -2.87 20.54
CA ILE A 25 -1.68 -3.51 19.48
C ILE A 25 -2.32 -3.23 18.11
N LEU A 26 -3.64 -3.40 17.96
CA LEU A 26 -4.34 -3.09 16.70
C LEU A 26 -4.21 -1.61 16.31
N TRP A 27 -4.32 -0.70 17.28
CA TRP A 27 -4.17 0.73 17.00
C TRP A 27 -2.78 1.06 16.50
N ASN A 28 -1.75 0.48 17.12
CA ASN A 28 -0.37 0.69 16.70
C ASN A 28 -0.08 0.09 15.32
N THR A 29 -0.53 -1.16 15.07
CA THR A 29 -0.36 -1.79 13.75
C THR A 29 -1.19 -1.10 12.67
N TYR A 30 -2.36 -0.54 12.99
CA TYR A 30 -3.13 0.30 12.07
C TYR A 30 -2.31 1.52 11.61
N ILE A 31 -1.69 2.24 12.54
CA ILE A 31 -0.83 3.38 12.22
C ILE A 31 0.35 2.95 11.34
N PHE A 32 1.00 1.83 11.69
CA PHE A 32 2.08 1.26 10.88
C PHE A 32 1.63 0.96 9.44
N PHE A 33 0.45 0.37 9.25
CA PHE A 33 -0.07 0.12 7.91
C PHE A 33 -0.36 1.39 7.11
N GLN A 34 -0.76 2.48 7.76
CA GLN A 34 -0.96 3.75 7.05
C GLN A 34 0.38 4.33 6.58
N TYR A 35 1.39 4.35 7.43
CA TYR A 35 2.73 4.79 7.03
C TYR A 35 3.31 3.92 5.91
N PHE A 36 3.13 2.60 6.00
CA PHE A 36 3.55 1.70 4.94
C PHE A 36 2.88 2.05 3.60
N LYS A 37 1.57 2.33 3.60
CA LYS A 37 0.85 2.73 2.37
C LYS A 37 1.37 4.04 1.79
N GLU A 38 1.63 5.03 2.63
CA GLU A 38 2.19 6.32 2.18
C GLU A 38 3.58 6.12 1.57
N GLU A 39 4.43 5.32 2.19
CA GLU A 39 5.76 5.00 1.67
C GLU A 39 5.68 4.25 0.32
N GLN A 40 4.72 3.33 0.17
CA GLN A 40 4.49 2.64 -1.10
C GLN A 40 3.98 3.58 -2.20
N ARG A 41 3.12 4.55 -1.87
CA ARG A 41 2.69 5.60 -2.82
C ARG A 41 3.86 6.47 -3.26
N ALA A 42 4.70 6.93 -2.33
CA ALA A 42 5.87 7.72 -2.66
C ALA A 42 6.85 6.98 -3.59
N LYS A 43 7.06 5.68 -3.38
CA LYS A 43 7.85 4.83 -4.30
C LYS A 43 7.22 4.74 -5.68
N MET A 44 5.89 4.64 -5.75
CA MET A 44 5.16 4.62 -7.02
C MET A 44 5.25 5.94 -7.76
N ASP A 45 5.18 7.08 -7.07
CA ASP A 45 5.31 8.40 -7.69
C ASP A 45 6.70 8.58 -8.33
N VAL A 46 7.75 8.15 -7.63
CA VAL A 46 9.13 8.16 -8.15
C VAL A 46 9.26 7.22 -9.36
N TRP A 47 8.63 6.04 -9.30
CA TRP A 47 8.60 5.11 -10.43
C TRP A 47 7.87 5.68 -11.66
N ALA A 48 6.68 6.25 -11.46
CA ALA A 48 5.87 6.84 -12.52
C ALA A 48 6.58 8.03 -13.16
N THR A 49 7.26 8.86 -12.36
CA THR A 49 8.10 9.96 -12.85
C THR A 49 9.23 9.40 -13.70
N ALA A 50 9.95 8.38 -13.23
CA ALA A 50 11.02 7.77 -14.00
C ALA A 50 10.53 7.11 -15.30
N HIS A 51 9.37 6.48 -15.27
CA HIS A 51 8.72 5.91 -16.45
C HIS A 51 8.38 6.99 -17.48
N THR A 52 7.84 8.11 -17.03
CA THR A 52 7.47 9.25 -17.88
C THR A 52 8.70 9.91 -18.49
N ASP A 53 9.77 10.12 -17.71
CA ASP A 53 11.02 10.72 -18.19
C ASP A 53 11.67 9.89 -19.31
N ILE A 54 11.72 8.56 -19.15
CA ILE A 54 12.28 7.64 -20.15
C ILE A 54 11.42 7.65 -21.42
N TYR A 55 10.09 7.65 -21.29
CA TYR A 55 9.18 7.60 -22.42
C TYR A 55 9.12 8.91 -23.21
N THR A 56 9.31 10.05 -22.54
CA THR A 56 9.27 11.38 -23.17
C THR A 56 10.57 11.74 -23.89
N ASN A 57 11.73 11.25 -23.43
CA ASN A 57 13.04 11.51 -24.03
C ASN A 57 13.79 10.21 -24.41
N PRO A 58 13.24 9.36 -25.30
CA PRO A 58 13.78 8.03 -25.58
C PRO A 58 15.14 8.02 -26.29
N LEU A 59 15.59 9.17 -26.80
CA LEU A 59 16.84 9.33 -27.58
C LEU A 59 17.81 10.33 -26.93
N ASP A 60 17.56 10.77 -25.70
CA ASP A 60 18.50 11.62 -24.97
C ASP A 60 19.60 10.75 -24.35
N ASP A 61 20.84 10.94 -24.80
CA ASP A 61 22.02 10.26 -24.27
C ASP A 61 22.34 10.70 -22.82
N ASN A 62 21.62 11.71 -22.28
CA ASN A 62 21.76 12.21 -20.91
C ASN A 62 20.60 11.82 -19.98
N ILE A 63 19.98 10.66 -20.17
CA ILE A 63 19.06 10.11 -19.16
C ILE A 63 19.77 10.06 -17.81
N ASN A 64 19.17 10.68 -16.80
CA ASN A 64 19.74 10.71 -15.45
C ASN A 64 19.94 9.26 -14.93
N PRO A 65 21.14 8.89 -14.44
CA PRO A 65 21.42 7.54 -13.95
C PRO A 65 20.49 7.11 -12.80
N VAL A 66 19.91 8.06 -12.06
CA VAL A 66 18.91 7.77 -11.03
C VAL A 66 17.59 7.31 -11.66
N THR A 67 17.14 7.99 -12.72
CA THR A 67 15.93 7.66 -13.48
C THR A 67 16.05 6.26 -14.09
N SER A 68 17.17 5.96 -14.75
CA SER A 68 17.41 4.63 -15.32
C SER A 68 17.44 3.55 -14.23
N LYS A 69 18.09 3.82 -13.10
CA LYS A 69 18.14 2.90 -11.97
C LYS A 69 16.74 2.62 -11.40
N VAL A 70 15.94 3.66 -11.17
CA VAL A 70 14.56 3.49 -10.68
C VAL A 70 13.73 2.70 -11.70
N PHE A 71 13.84 3.00 -12.99
CA PHE A 71 13.07 2.29 -14.02
C PHE A 71 13.40 0.80 -14.12
N PHE A 72 14.68 0.43 -14.16
CA PHE A 72 15.11 -0.96 -14.37
C PHE A 72 15.21 -1.79 -13.09
N GLU A 73 15.51 -1.19 -11.94
CA GLU A 73 15.75 -1.94 -10.68
C GLU A 73 14.55 -1.92 -9.72
N SER A 74 13.57 -1.04 -9.92
CA SER A 74 12.37 -1.05 -9.08
C SER A 74 11.58 -2.34 -9.26
N LYS A 75 11.22 -2.96 -8.13
CA LYS A 75 10.24 -4.05 -8.10
C LYS A 75 8.92 -3.51 -7.60
N ILE A 76 7.90 -3.66 -8.42
CA ILE A 76 6.52 -3.36 -8.03
C ILE A 76 5.87 -4.71 -7.73
N ASP A 77 5.77 -5.07 -6.46
CA ASP A 77 5.07 -6.30 -6.04
C ASP A 77 3.57 -6.02 -5.74
N ASN A 78 3.23 -4.74 -5.60
CA ASN A 78 1.86 -4.28 -5.36
C ASN A 78 1.01 -4.37 -6.63
N GLN A 79 -0.30 -4.48 -6.45
CA GLN A 79 -1.26 -4.31 -7.54
C GLN A 79 -1.14 -2.89 -8.11
N MET A 80 -0.98 -2.78 -9.43
CA MET A 80 -0.82 -1.51 -10.12
C MET A 80 -1.59 -1.50 -11.43
N ILE A 81 -2.19 -0.36 -11.77
CA ILE A 81 -2.79 -0.07 -13.07
C ILE A 81 -2.14 1.21 -13.60
N VAL A 82 -1.79 1.22 -14.88
CA VAL A 82 -1.29 2.39 -15.61
C VAL A 82 -2.35 2.77 -16.63
N LEU A 83 -2.80 4.01 -16.57
CA LEU A 83 -3.82 4.56 -17.46
C LEU A 83 -3.15 5.51 -18.47
N ASN A 84 -3.70 5.56 -19.68
CA ASN A 84 -3.38 6.58 -20.67
C ASN A 84 -4.22 7.86 -20.44
N GLU A 85 -3.95 8.95 -21.17
CA GLU A 85 -4.71 10.21 -21.15
C GLU A 85 -6.21 10.04 -21.46
N LEU A 86 -6.61 8.90 -22.03
CA LEU A 86 -8.00 8.54 -22.34
C LEU A 86 -8.64 7.62 -21.29
N ASP A 87 -8.06 7.50 -20.08
CA ASP A 87 -8.47 6.59 -19.00
C ASP A 87 -8.53 5.10 -19.42
N GLN A 88 -7.76 4.74 -20.44
CA GLN A 88 -7.62 3.36 -20.90
C GLN A 88 -6.44 2.70 -20.21
N ILE A 89 -6.61 1.44 -19.78
CA ILE A 89 -5.56 0.65 -19.15
C ILE A 89 -4.48 0.31 -20.19
N THR A 90 -3.27 0.82 -19.97
CA THR A 90 -2.10 0.58 -20.83
C THR A 90 -1.22 -0.54 -20.28
N ALA A 91 -1.11 -0.63 -18.96
CA ALA A 91 -0.38 -1.69 -18.28
C ALA A 91 -1.00 -2.00 -16.92
N PHE A 92 -0.86 -3.23 -16.46
CA PHE A 92 -1.29 -3.64 -15.13
C PHE A 92 -0.29 -4.66 -14.59
N ASN A 93 -0.17 -4.73 -13.27
CA ASN A 93 0.70 -5.68 -12.59
C ASN A 93 -0.04 -6.31 -11.41
N ASN A 94 0.12 -7.63 -11.27
CA ASN A 94 -0.45 -8.43 -10.19
C ASN A 94 -1.99 -8.32 -10.06
N ILE A 95 -2.70 -8.02 -11.15
CA ILE A 95 -4.17 -7.92 -11.22
C ILE A 95 -4.70 -8.93 -12.24
N ASP A 96 -5.78 -9.63 -11.87
CA ASP A 96 -6.48 -10.55 -12.77
C ASP A 96 -7.17 -9.78 -13.89
N SER A 97 -6.90 -10.18 -15.14
CA SER A 97 -7.51 -9.63 -16.36
C SER A 97 -9.04 -9.60 -16.33
N THR A 98 -9.70 -10.51 -15.60
CA THR A 98 -11.17 -10.55 -15.50
C THR A 98 -11.75 -9.37 -14.71
N LEU A 99 -10.97 -8.77 -13.80
CA LEU A 99 -11.36 -7.59 -13.03
C LEU A 99 -11.26 -6.29 -13.85
N LEU A 100 -10.44 -6.32 -14.91
CA LEU A 100 -10.18 -5.17 -15.79
C LEU A 100 -11.25 -5.01 -16.88
N GLU A 101 -11.98 -6.08 -17.20
CA GLU A 101 -13.03 -6.10 -18.22
C GLU A 101 -14.34 -5.43 -17.73
N ASN A 102 -14.47 -5.24 -16.41
CA ASN A 102 -15.66 -4.68 -15.79
C ASN A 102 -15.43 -3.20 -15.42
N HIS A 103 -15.86 -2.28 -16.28
CA HIS A 103 -15.69 -0.83 -16.12
C HIS A 103 -16.08 -0.29 -14.73
N ILE A 104 -17.08 -0.89 -14.06
CA ILE A 104 -17.56 -0.47 -12.72
C ILE A 104 -16.56 -0.82 -11.60
N GLN A 105 -15.72 -1.84 -11.79
CA GLN A 105 -14.75 -2.27 -10.80
C GLN A 105 -13.43 -1.49 -10.90
N VAL A 106 -13.08 -1.05 -12.12
CA VAL A 106 -11.87 -0.25 -12.37
C VAL A 106 -11.95 1.12 -11.70
N GLU A 107 -13.12 1.77 -11.69
CA GLU A 107 -13.33 3.07 -11.01
C GLU A 107 -13.11 2.99 -9.49
N LYS A 108 -13.26 1.81 -8.88
CA LYS A 108 -12.99 1.60 -7.44
C LYS A 108 -11.52 1.32 -7.12
N LEU A 109 -10.70 1.09 -8.14
CA LEU A 109 -9.27 0.79 -7.99
C LEU A 109 -8.39 2.04 -8.18
N VAL A 110 -8.96 3.12 -8.73
CA VAL A 110 -8.36 4.46 -8.82
C VAL A 110 -8.65 5.24 -7.54
#